data_AF-A0A659S3H1-F1
#
_entry.id   AF-A0A659S3H1-F1
#
_cell.length_a   1.000
_cell.length_b   1.000
_cell.length_c   1.000
_cell.angle_alpha   90.00
_cell.angle_beta   90.00
_cell.angle_gamma   90.00
#
_symmetry.space_group_name_H-M   'P 1'
#
loop_
_entity.id
_entity.type
_entity.pdbx_description
1 polymer ?
#
loop_
_entity_poly.entity_id
_entity_poly.type
_entity_poly.pdbx_seq_one_letter_code
_entity_poly.pdbx_strand_id
1 'polypeptide(L)' 'MSQNNYLIDKRVILDCERMTLSCAGESITISESSRSLLIAYHEG' A
#
# COMPACT_ATOMS: atom_id res chain seq x y z
N MET A 1 4.34 10.20 -14.39
CA MET A 1 3.28 9.52 -13.63
C MET A 1 3.97 8.44 -12.81
N SER A 2 4.41 8.74 -11.58
CA SER A 2 5.08 7.72 -10.75
C SER A 2 4.02 6.72 -10.29
N GLN A 3 4.15 5.45 -10.66
CA GLN A 3 3.30 4.37 -10.15
C GLN A 3 3.73 4.06 -8.72
N ASN A 4 3.33 4.90 -7.74
CA ASN A 4 3.63 4.71 -6.32
C ASN A 4 2.50 3.98 -5.56
N ASN A 5 1.49 3.50 -6.29
CA ASN A 5 0.36 2.79 -5.73
C ASN A 5 0.40 1.32 -6.13
N TYR A 6 0.29 0.43 -5.16
CA TYR A 6 0.36 -1.02 -5.34
C TYR A 6 -0.96 -1.67 -4.93
N LEU A 7 -1.46 -2.59 -5.75
CA LEU A 7 -2.63 -3.41 -5.40
C LEU A 7 -2.15 -4.62 -4.61
N ILE A 8 -2.23 -4.54 -3.28
CA ILE A 8 -1.71 -5.57 -2.36
C ILE A 8 -2.63 -6.80 -2.35
N ASP A 9 -3.93 -6.55 -2.31
CA ASP A 9 -4.97 -7.56 -2.42
C ASP A 9 -6.14 -6.95 -3.20
N LYS A 10 -7.07 -7.77 -3.71
CA LYS A 10 -8.18 -7.43 -4.61
C LYS A 10 -8.76 -6.02 -4.50
N ARG A 11 -8.88 -5.49 -3.28
CA ARG A 11 -9.44 -4.17 -2.97
C ARG A 11 -8.56 -3.29 -2.07
N VAL A 12 -7.37 -3.76 -1.71
CA VAL A 12 -6.44 -3.06 -0.82
C VAL A 12 -5.36 -2.39 -1.66
N ILE A 13 -5.35 -1.06 -1.64
CA ILE A 13 -4.35 -0.25 -2.35
C ILE A 13 -3.39 0.34 -1.34
N LEU A 14 -2.11 0.04 -1.51
CA LEU A 14 -1.01 0.71 -0.82
C LEU A 14 -0.63 1.97 -1.59
N ASP A 15 -0.71 3.13 -0.96
CA ASP A 15 -0.16 4.39 -1.44
C ASP A 15 1.17 4.65 -0.73
N CYS A 16 2.27 4.52 -1.47
CA CYS A 16 3.62 4.66 -0.90
C CYS A 16 4.03 6.11 -0.62
N GLU A 17 3.40 7.09 -1.26
CA GLU A 17 3.67 8.51 -0.98
C GLU A 17 2.98 8.94 0.31
N ARG A 18 1.71 8.55 0.46
CA ARG A 18 0.89 8.89 1.62
C ARG A 18 1.11 7.99 2.82
N MET A 19 1.83 6.87 2.64
CA MET A 19 2.03 5.85 3.67
C MET A 19 0.69 5.33 4.19
N THR A 20 -0.22 5.00 3.27
CA THR A 20 -1.58 4.56 3.62
C THR A 20 -1.99 3.29 2.90
N LEU A 21 -2.81 2.48 3.56
CA LEU A 21 -3.62 1.44 2.92
C LEU A 21 -5.05 1.93 2.82
N SER A 22 -5.65 1.76 1.65
CA SER A 22 -7.06 2.08 1.42
C SER A 22 -7.84 0.86 0.98
N CYS A 23 -9.05 0.71 1.52
CA CYS A 23 -9.98 -0.36 1.16
C CYS A 23 -11.41 0.14 1.38
N ALA A 24 -12.30 -0.08 0.39
CA ALA A 24 -13.74 0.23 0.50
C ALA A 24 -14.09 1.66 0.98
N GLY A 25 -13.25 2.66 0.66
CA GLY A 25 -13.45 4.06 1.07
C GLY A 25 -12.86 4.41 2.43
N GLU A 26 -12.33 3.44 3.16
CA GLU A 26 -11.56 3.66 4.39
C GLU A 26 -10.06 3.71 4.06
N SER A 27 -9.32 4.49 4.85
CA SER A 27 -7.87 4.60 4.74
C SER A 27 -7.23 4.57 6.11
N ILE A 28 -6.15 3.82 6.24
CA ILE A 28 -5.33 3.75 7.45
C ILE A 28 -3.90 4.13 7.12
N THR A 29 -3.25 4.87 8.01
CA THR A 29 -1.81 5.14 7.92
C THR A 29 -1.03 3.92 8.39
N ILE A 30 0.09 3.64 7.72
CA ILE A 30 0.98 2.54 8.07
C ILE A 30 2.38 3.03 8.38
N SER A 31 3.14 2.23 9.12
CA SER A 31 4.56 2.47 9.36
C SER A 31 5.40 2.15 8.11
N GLU A 32 6.63 2.65 8.10
CA GLU A 32 7.62 2.32 7.09
C GLU A 32 7.92 0.82 7.04
N SER A 33 8.06 0.16 8.20
CA SER A 33 8.26 -1.29 8.28
C SER A 33 7.13 -2.08 7.61
N SER A 34 5.87 -1.68 7.82
CA SER A 34 4.71 -2.28 7.17
C SER A 34 4.73 -2.04 5.66
N ARG A 35 5.09 -0.82 5.22
CA ARG A 35 5.25 -0.54 3.79
C ARG A 35 6.30 -1.44 3.15
N SER A 36 7.49 -1.56 3.74
CA SER A 36 8.57 -2.40 3.22
C SER A 36 8.14 -3.86 3.11
N LEU A 37 7.45 -4.38 4.12
CA LEU A 37 6.93 -5.74 4.10
C LEU A 37 5.90 -5.96 2.98
N LEU A 38 4.99 -4.99 2.77
CA LEU A 38 3.94 -5.08 1.75
C LEU A 38 4.49 -4.95 0.33
N ILE A 39 5.54 -4.15 0.13
CA ILE A 39 6.27 -4.09 -1.13
C ILE A 39 6.92 -5.45 -1.42
N ALA A 40 7.65 -6.02 -0.46
CA ALA A 40 8.28 -7.33 -0.62
C ALA A 40 7.24 -8.42 -0.93
N TYR A 41 6.09 -8.40 -0.23
CA TYR A 41 4.98 -9.32 -0.52
C TYR A 41 4.42 -9.17 -1.93
N HIS A 42 4.32 -7.93 -2.44
CA HIS A 42 3.81 -7.67 -3.79
C HIS A 42 4.81 -8.09 -4.88
N GLU A 43 6.10 -7.98 -4.63
CA GLU A 43 7.16 -8.32 -5.60
C GLU A 43 7.45 -9.82 -5.72
N GLY A 44 7.15 -10.61 -4.68
CA GLY A 44 7.32 -12.08 -4.65
C GLY A 44 8.55 -12.54 -3.89
#